data_AF-A0A2N5FJH6-F1
#
_entry.id   AF-A0A2N5FJH6-F1
#
_cell.length_a   1.000
_cell.length_b   1.000
_cell.length_c   1.000
_cell.angle_alpha   90.00
_cell.angle_beta   90.00
_cell.angle_gamma   90.00
#
_symmetry.space_group_name_H-M   'P 1'
#
loop_
_entity.id
_entity.type
_entity.pdbx_description
1 polymer ?
#
loop_
_entity_poly.entity_id
_entity_poly.type
_entity_poly.pdbx_seq_one_letter_code
_entity_poly.pdbx_strand_id
1 'polypeptide(L)'
;MSGKKIQKRKPRCIFPDYRWCGPGCSGPGLPINDVDACCMRHDRCLDRGISTCKCDFEFIECLRPKINKYTQKGRNAAFMYKVMKIKTLFTC
;
A
#
# COMPACT_ATOMS: atom_id res chain seq x y z
N MET A 1 -32.25 -8.90 -16.28
CA MET A 1 -31.05 -9.39 -17.02
C MET A 1 -29.82 -9.10 -16.17
N SER A 2 -29.24 -10.15 -15.60
CA SER A 2 -28.08 -10.13 -14.69
C SER A 2 -26.79 -9.81 -15.45
N GLY A 3 -25.92 -8.95 -14.91
CA GLY A 3 -24.73 -8.49 -15.62
C GLY A 3 -23.51 -8.18 -14.75
N LYS A 4 -23.01 -9.21 -14.05
CA LYS A 4 -21.63 -9.40 -13.52
C LYS A 4 -21.07 -8.30 -12.58
N LYS A 5 -21.34 -8.45 -11.28
CA LYS A 5 -20.43 -7.95 -10.23
C LYS A 5 -19.05 -8.59 -10.45
N ILE A 6 -18.05 -7.81 -10.85
CA ILE A 6 -16.66 -8.26 -10.94
C ILE A 6 -16.23 -8.60 -9.51
N GLN A 7 -16.30 -9.88 -9.14
CA GLN A 7 -15.72 -10.39 -7.91
C GLN A 7 -14.20 -10.28 -8.05
N LYS A 8 -13.63 -9.14 -7.65
CA LYS A 8 -12.17 -8.98 -7.52
C LYS A 8 -11.71 -10.04 -6.52
N ARG A 9 -11.05 -11.09 -7.05
CA ARG A 9 -10.50 -12.21 -6.28
C ARG A 9 -9.72 -11.67 -5.08
N LYS A 10 -10.07 -12.08 -3.86
CA LYS A 10 -9.35 -11.73 -2.62
C LYS A 10 -7.88 -12.11 -2.79
N PRO A 11 -6.99 -11.15 -2.96
CA PRO A 11 -5.62 -11.47 -3.27
C PRO A 11 -4.86 -11.74 -1.96
N ARG A 12 -4.07 -12.82 -1.94
CA ARG A 12 -3.42 -13.33 -0.72
C ARG A 12 -2.41 -12.29 -0.23
N CYS A 13 -2.66 -11.73 0.94
CA CYS A 13 -1.69 -10.88 1.62
C CYS A 13 -0.39 -11.63 1.90
N ILE A 14 0.70 -11.20 1.27
CA ILE A 14 2.04 -11.77 1.45
C ILE A 14 2.61 -11.37 2.83
N PHE A 15 2.17 -10.22 3.36
CA PHE A 15 2.54 -9.76 4.68
C PHE A 15 1.46 -10.18 5.69
N PRO A 16 1.69 -11.20 6.54
CA PRO A 16 0.68 -11.67 7.49
C PRO A 16 0.33 -10.62 8.55
N ASP A 17 1.24 -9.69 8.84
CA ASP A 17 1.07 -8.65 9.86
C ASP A 17 0.44 -7.34 9.35
N TYR A 18 -0.03 -7.32 8.09
CA TYR A 18 -0.57 -6.13 7.42
C TYR A 18 -1.88 -6.46 6.70
N ARG A 19 -2.87 -5.55 6.77
CA ARG A 19 -4.19 -5.75 6.12
C ARG A 19 -4.30 -5.02 4.78
N TRP A 20 -3.46 -4.02 4.57
CA TRP A 20 -3.49 -3.13 3.41
C TRP A 20 -2.16 -3.13 2.67
N CYS A 21 -1.03 -3.38 3.34
CA CYS A 21 0.25 -3.42 2.63
C CYS A 21 0.48 -4.76 1.91
N GLY A 22 0.60 -4.71 0.58
CA GLY A 22 1.11 -5.80 -0.25
C GLY A 22 0.27 -6.05 -1.50
N PRO A 23 0.83 -6.73 -2.52
CA PRO A 23 0.07 -7.12 -3.70
C PRO A 23 -1.10 -7.97 -3.25
N GLY A 24 -2.27 -7.37 -3.33
CA GLY A 24 -3.48 -8.07 -2.99
C GLY A 24 -4.16 -7.73 -1.67
N CYS A 25 -3.55 -6.90 -0.86
CA CYS A 25 -4.15 -6.46 0.38
C CYS A 25 -4.91 -5.16 0.13
N SER A 26 -6.23 -5.14 0.30
CA SER A 26 -7.02 -3.89 0.30
C SER A 26 -8.17 -3.94 1.30
N GLY A 27 -7.93 -4.59 2.45
CA GLY A 27 -8.96 -4.83 3.45
C GLY A 27 -9.93 -5.97 3.09
N PRO A 28 -11.02 -6.14 3.87
CA PRO A 28 -11.62 -5.16 4.78
C PRO A 28 -10.99 -5.07 6.18
N GLY A 29 -11.07 -3.89 6.80
CA GLY A 29 -10.71 -3.66 8.21
C GLY A 29 -9.90 -2.39 8.48
N LEU A 30 -9.79 -1.99 9.74
CA LEU A 30 -8.90 -0.89 10.15
C LEU A 30 -7.43 -1.26 9.92
N PRO A 31 -6.55 -0.29 9.60
CA PRO A 31 -5.11 -0.55 9.51
C PRO A 31 -4.57 -1.05 10.86
N ILE A 32 -3.65 -2.01 10.83
CA ILE A 32 -3.03 -2.59 12.04
C ILE A 32 -2.08 -1.59 12.71
N ASN A 33 -1.35 -0.82 11.90
CA ASN A 33 -0.37 0.16 12.36
C ASN A 33 -0.32 1.36 11.41
N ASP A 34 0.55 2.31 11.70
CA ASP A 34 0.71 3.54 10.93
C ASP A 34 1.31 3.33 9.54
N VAL A 35 2.09 2.28 9.31
CA VAL A 35 2.57 1.87 7.97
C VAL A 35 1.43 1.25 7.16
N ASP A 36 0.61 0.40 7.78
CA ASP A 36 -0.58 -0.20 7.17
C ASP A 36 -1.61 0.89 6.80
N ALA A 37 -1.70 1.97 7.58
CA ALA A 37 -2.52 3.14 7.26
C ALA A 37 -2.03 3.88 6.00
N CYS A 38 -0.71 3.95 5.77
CA CYS A 38 -0.16 4.50 4.52
C CYS A 38 -0.59 3.65 3.33
N CYS A 39 -0.56 2.32 3.44
CA CYS A 39 -1.00 1.43 2.38
C CYS A 39 -2.50 1.54 2.11
N MET A 40 -3.32 1.66 3.16
CA MET A 40 -4.75 1.96 3.01
C MET A 40 -5.00 3.25 2.24
N ARG A 41 -4.22 4.30 2.53
CA ARG A 41 -4.34 5.58 1.81
C ARG A 41 -3.95 5.44 0.34
N HIS A 42 -2.88 4.69 0.05
CA HIS A 42 -2.41 4.43 -1.31
C HIS A 42 -3.46 3.68 -2.13
N ASP A 43 -4.01 2.59 -1.59
CA ASP A 43 -5.08 1.82 -2.24
C ASP A 43 -6.31 2.68 -2.53
N ARG A 44 -6.74 3.49 -1.56
CA ARG A 44 -7.87 4.41 -1.74
C ARG A 44 -7.57 5.51 -2.76
N CYS A 45 -6.32 5.95 -2.86
CA CYS A 45 -5.90 6.93 -3.86
C CYS A 45 -6.04 6.35 -5.28
N LEU A 46 -5.60 5.10 -5.47
CA LEU A 46 -5.75 4.37 -6.72
C LEU A 46 -7.23 4.08 -7.05
N ASP A 47 -8.02 3.67 -6.06
CA ASP A 47 -9.45 3.38 -6.23
C ASP A 47 -10.28 4.62 -6.62
N ARG A 48 -9.85 5.80 -6.17
CA ARG A 48 -10.42 7.10 -6.57
C ARG A 48 -10.06 7.51 -8.01
N GLY A 49 -9.23 6.75 -8.71
CA GLY A 49 -8.78 7.07 -10.07
C GLY A 49 -7.80 8.25 -10.13
N ILE A 50 -7.12 8.56 -9.04
CA ILE A 50 -6.04 9.56 -9.04
C ILE A 50 -4.85 8.98 -9.81
N SER A 51 -4.01 9.84 -10.40
CA SER A 51 -2.83 9.39 -11.13
C SER A 51 -1.92 8.52 -10.25
N THR A 52 -1.52 7.36 -10.79
CA THR A 52 -0.69 6.37 -10.09
C THR A 52 0.57 7.00 -9.49
N CYS A 53 1.21 7.90 -10.23
CA CYS A 53 2.41 8.59 -9.78
C CYS A 53 2.16 9.51 -8.60
N LYS A 54 1.06 10.26 -8.58
CA LYS A 54 0.72 11.09 -7.43
C LYS A 54 0.46 10.23 -6.19
N CYS A 55 -0.27 9.12 -6.35
CA CYS A 55 -0.50 8.18 -5.27
C CYS A 55 0.81 7.56 -4.75
N ASP A 56 1.70 7.16 -5.65
CA ASP A 56 3.01 6.59 -5.29
C ASP A 56 3.89 7.60 -4.55
N PHE A 57 3.95 8.87 -5.00
CA PHE A 57 4.69 9.93 -4.29
C PHE A 57 4.09 10.22 -2.90
N GLU A 58 2.77 10.34 -2.78
CA GLU A 58 2.12 10.51 -1.47
C GLU A 58 2.38 9.32 -0.54
N PHE A 59 2.46 8.10 -1.09
CA PHE A 59 2.79 6.91 -0.32
C PHE A 59 4.23 6.93 0.18
N ILE A 60 5.19 7.31 -0.67
CA ILE A 60 6.61 7.47 -0.30
C ILE A 60 6.74 8.49 0.85
N GLU A 61 6.08 9.64 0.74
CA GLU A 61 6.11 10.67 1.78
C GLU A 61 5.44 10.20 3.09
N CYS A 62 4.38 9.40 3.00
CA CYS A 62 3.75 8.79 4.18
C CYS A 62 4.69 7.79 4.89
N LEU A 63 5.47 7.00 4.13
CA LEU A 63 6.39 6.00 4.67
C LEU A 63 7.66 6.60 5.28
N ARG A 64 8.16 7.71 4.72
CA ARG A 64 9.43 8.35 5.12
C ARG A 64 9.56 8.56 6.64
N PRO A 65 8.59 9.14 7.38
CA PRO A 65 8.69 9.31 8.83
C PRO A 65 8.48 8.01 9.61
N LYS A 66 8.06 6.91 8.97
CA LYS A 66 7.78 5.61 9.61
C LYS A 66 8.97 4.66 9.58
N ILE A 67 10.06 5.05 8.91
CA ILE A 67 11.29 4.28 8.82
C ILE A 67 11.99 4.26 10.18
N ASN A 68 12.20 3.05 10.70
CA ASN A 68 12.93 2.82 11.95
C ASN A 68 13.60 1.44 11.93
N LYS A 69 14.92 1.39 11.99
CA LYS A 69 15.72 0.15 11.92
C LYS A 69 15.51 -0.80 13.11
N TYR A 70 15.12 -0.26 14.26
CA TYR A 70 14.98 -1.01 15.51
C TYR A 70 13.64 -1.74 15.64
N THR A 71 12.63 -1.38 14.84
CA THR A 71 11.29 -2.00 14.90
C THR A 71 11.00 -2.79 13.64
N GLN A 72 10.24 -3.90 13.75
CA GLN A 72 9.83 -4.67 12.58
C GLN A 72 9.02 -3.81 11.60
N LYS A 73 8.08 -2.99 12.10
CA LYS A 73 7.30 -2.08 11.26
C LYS A 73 8.16 -1.08 10.49
N GLY A 74 9.19 -0.55 11.14
CA GLY A 74 10.07 0.45 10.53
C GLY A 74 11.03 -0.15 9.51
N ARG A 75 11.45 -1.41 9.69
CA ARG A 75 12.16 -2.18 8.65
C ARG A 75 11.28 -2.43 7.44
N ASN A 76 10.01 -2.79 7.67
CA ASN A 76 9.04 -2.98 6.58
C ASN A 76 8.80 -1.66 5.83
N ALA A 77 8.62 -0.54 6.55
CA ALA A 77 8.50 0.79 5.95
C ALA A 77 9.73 1.15 5.11
N ALA A 78 10.94 0.86 5.61
CA ALA A 78 12.18 1.09 4.88
C ALA A 78 12.28 0.28 3.58
N PHE A 79 11.85 -0.98 3.62
CA PHE A 79 11.80 -1.83 2.44
C PHE A 79 10.79 -1.30 1.41
N MET A 80 9.56 -1.00 1.85
CA MET A 80 8.52 -0.44 0.99
C MET A 80 8.95 0.89 0.37
N TYR A 81 9.54 1.79 1.16
CA TYR A 81 10.04 3.08 0.68
C TYR A 81 11.08 2.89 -0.45
N LYS A 82 12.03 1.97 -0.28
CA LYS A 82 13.05 1.70 -1.30
C LYS A 82 12.44 1.14 -2.58
N VAL A 83 11.55 0.14 -2.47
CA VAL A 83 10.87 -0.47 -3.62
C VAL A 83 10.06 0.57 -4.38
N MET A 84 9.29 1.40 -3.67
CA MET A 84 8.46 2.43 -4.30
C MET A 84 9.28 3.52 -4.94
N LYS A 85 10.38 3.96 -4.33
CA LYS A 85 11.28 4.95 -4.93
C LYS A 85 11.88 4.45 -6.25
N ILE A 86 12.26 3.18 -6.31
CA ILE A 86 12.72 2.54 -7.54
C ILE A 86 11.57 2.45 -8.55
N LYS A 87 10.39 1.98 -8.14
CA LYS A 87 9.21 1.91 -9.00
C LYS A 87 8.89 3.27 -9.62
N THR A 88 8.81 4.34 -8.84
CA THR A 88 8.52 5.70 -9.34
C THR A 88 9.58 6.19 -10.31
N LEU A 89 10.86 5.83 -10.12
CA LEU A 89 11.92 6.21 -11.05
C LEU A 89 11.71 5.62 -12.46
N PHE A 90 11.11 4.43 -12.55
CA PHE A 90 10.87 3.75 -13.83
C PHE A 90 9.46 3.99 -14.41
N THR A 91 8.53 4.54 -13.64
CA THR A 91 7.11 4.60 -14.02
C THR A 91 6.48 5.98 -14.05
N CYS A 92 7.18 7.06 -13.62
CA CYS A 92 6.57 8.37 -13.39
C CYS A 92 7.27 9.59 -14.04
#